data_AF-A0A957U2D5-F1
#
_entry.id   AF-A0A957U2D5-F1
#
_cell.length_a   1.000
_cell.length_b   1.000
_cell.length_c   1.000
_cell.angle_alpha   90.00
_cell.angle_beta   90.00
_cell.angle_gamma   90.00
#
_symmetry.space_group_name_H-M   'P 1'
#
loop_
_entity.id
_entity.type
_entity.pdbx_description
1 polymer ?
#
loop_
_entity_poly.entity_id
_entity_poly.type
_entity_poly.pdbx_seq_one_letter_code
_entity_poly.pdbx_strand_id
1 'polypeptide(L)'
;METGIAVWSSRTGHRATAQFMLLPLSVLLVALAALLLPADPARAQEGYTFEECSALEPAALQAEVEALALDVLNNERTGIDVAAVVQQQWILLNVDVVLDAEIARAVDAVMVDESYWQRFWSGWSPQKAEEFTEEIAAEVLMSAGFGAKLEELAGAIAAELTAELEAMAAQSASSSLLCLQEYVGQRYAATLFDLFQQEVSADMAAVADNAEGNAGGDVAVSAVSVHNKALTGVGVIVVSQIVRRLSVQLSKKIAGRVVGRITGRVLGRLGSSFIPVAGWLIGGGLIAWDLIEGGKGALPQIEEALQGPEFELAVQQEVALAVEEGLTEQVHEIATLIAANMVAEWSGFCARHPLLCTLPQENGDFRQVLATTPVDGLDNLSALVQVFLDQFDRETLDQSLTTGLFEQLLALPPAAVTILQRTGSAELAMAWADLAGAQLDEAVDAGLDELLDPATSDADELERLLALNDMAAIQALAALPASQRRALTALPMAPLRALGNTFTTAELADLVALSREQDESLSELAAAVLESGLSPAQWAAESEAARVVSTPPPGTIDAVSPPVGPATDLSWRQNSVIVASTLLMGFLALCAFGIVVVDVVKRRQRK
;
A
#
# COMPACT_ATOMS: atom_id res chain seq x y z
N MET A 1 16.87 33.41 88.88
CA MET A 1 15.92 34.45 88.48
C MET A 1 15.77 34.29 86.98
N GLU A 2 14.88 33.40 86.55
CA GLU A 2 13.48 33.74 86.15
C GLU A 2 13.51 34.69 84.95
N THR A 3 12.92 34.44 83.79
CA THR A 3 11.91 33.50 83.29
C THR A 3 11.90 33.73 81.78
N GLY A 4 11.67 32.73 80.94
CA GLY A 4 10.44 32.77 80.15
C GLY A 4 10.66 32.23 78.74
N ILE A 5 10.14 31.03 78.53
CA ILE A 5 10.05 30.34 77.24
C ILE A 5 8.86 30.92 76.49
N ALA A 6 9.05 31.35 75.25
CA ALA A 6 7.97 31.62 74.30
C ALA A 6 8.26 30.88 72.99
N VAL A 7 7.49 29.81 72.79
CA VAL A 7 7.39 29.05 71.55
C VAL A 7 6.52 29.85 70.59
N TRP A 8 7.01 30.14 69.39
CA TRP A 8 6.20 30.62 68.28
C TRP A 8 6.54 29.86 67.01
N SER A 9 5.57 29.10 66.51
CA SER A 9 5.64 28.39 65.24
C SER A 9 5.28 29.33 64.09
N SER A 10 6.13 29.44 63.07
CA SER A 10 5.76 30.04 61.79
C SER A 10 6.05 29.06 60.64
N ARG A 11 5.01 28.30 60.29
CA ARG A 11 4.80 27.75 58.94
C ARG A 11 4.51 28.92 57.98
N THR A 12 5.00 28.80 56.75
CA THR A 12 4.60 29.47 55.48
C THR A 12 5.66 30.39 54.88
N GLY A 13 6.01 30.14 53.61
CA GLY A 13 6.76 31.11 52.80
C GLY A 13 7.73 30.59 51.73
N HIS A 14 7.58 29.41 51.13
CA HIS A 14 8.34 29.01 49.92
C HIS A 14 7.42 28.99 48.70
N ARG A 15 6.99 30.16 48.20
CA ARG A 15 6.25 30.25 46.92
C ARG A 15 6.58 31.48 46.06
N ALA A 16 7.68 32.20 46.30
CA ALA A 16 7.95 33.46 45.60
C ALA A 16 9.22 33.47 44.73
N THR A 17 9.86 32.33 44.43
CA THR A 17 11.07 32.29 43.57
C THR A 17 10.93 31.44 42.31
N ALA A 18 9.81 30.74 42.11
CA ALA A 18 9.58 29.94 40.91
C ALA A 18 9.03 30.74 39.70
N GLN A 19 8.63 31.99 39.89
CA GLN A 19 7.91 32.75 38.85
C GLN A 19 8.80 33.55 37.90
N PHE A 20 10.10 33.74 38.22
CA PHE A 20 11.05 34.46 37.35
C PHE A 20 11.85 33.57 36.40
N MET A 21 11.79 32.23 36.53
CA MET A 21 12.45 31.29 35.59
C MET A 21 11.53 30.78 34.47
N LEU A 22 10.22 30.97 34.56
CA LEU A 22 9.28 30.45 33.55
C LEU A 22 9.20 31.32 32.29
N LEU A 23 9.51 32.61 32.39
CA LEU A 23 9.46 33.56 31.26
C LEU A 23 10.49 33.28 30.14
N PRO A 24 11.79 33.04 30.42
CA PRO A 24 12.74 32.71 29.36
C PRO A 24 12.51 31.30 28.78
N LEU A 25 12.00 30.37 29.58
CA LEU A 25 11.66 29.02 29.13
C LEU A 25 10.45 29.03 28.18
N SER A 26 9.43 29.86 28.43
CA SER A 26 8.29 30.02 27.52
C SER A 26 8.66 30.69 26.20
N VAL A 27 9.60 31.65 26.19
CA VAL A 27 10.10 32.25 24.93
C VAL A 27 10.95 31.25 24.15
N LEU A 28 11.78 30.45 24.84
CA LEU A 28 12.54 29.37 24.21
C LEU A 28 11.62 28.26 23.66
N LEU A 29 10.54 27.90 24.38
CA LEU A 29 9.54 26.92 23.91
C LEU A 29 8.71 27.44 22.75
N VAL A 30 8.41 28.74 22.67
CA VAL A 30 7.71 29.35 21.53
C VAL A 30 8.65 29.47 20.32
N ALA A 31 9.94 29.78 20.52
CA ALA A 31 10.94 29.76 19.45
C ALA A 31 11.24 28.34 18.94
N LEU A 32 11.28 27.34 19.83
CA LEU A 32 11.37 25.93 19.45
C LEU A 32 10.08 25.46 18.77
N ALA A 33 8.91 25.94 19.20
CA ALA A 33 7.64 25.64 18.53
C ALA A 33 7.54 26.32 17.16
N ALA A 34 8.20 27.45 16.94
CA ALA A 34 8.34 28.08 15.62
C ALA A 34 9.31 27.35 14.68
N LEU A 35 10.29 26.63 15.23
CA LEU A 35 11.15 25.70 14.48
C LEU A 35 10.54 24.31 14.29
N LEU A 36 9.45 24.00 15.03
CA LEU A 36 8.65 22.77 14.91
C LEU A 36 7.30 23.01 14.24
N LEU A 37 6.99 24.26 13.88
CA LEU A 37 5.88 24.59 13.00
C LEU A 37 6.25 24.05 11.62
N PRO A 38 5.41 23.19 11.01
CA PRO A 38 5.68 22.69 9.66
C PRO A 38 5.90 23.89 8.75
N ALA A 39 6.95 23.84 7.92
CA ALA A 39 6.94 24.66 6.71
C ALA A 39 5.63 24.32 6.00
N ASP A 40 4.77 25.32 5.77
CA ASP A 40 3.54 25.14 5.01
C ASP A 40 3.91 24.42 3.69
N PRO A 41 3.42 23.20 3.42
CA PRO A 41 3.64 22.55 2.12
C PRO A 41 2.99 23.36 0.98
N ALA A 42 2.19 24.38 1.31
CA ALA A 42 1.59 25.30 0.37
C ALA A 42 2.57 26.29 -0.28
N ARG A 43 3.85 26.37 0.14
CA ARG A 43 4.79 27.35 -0.44
C ARG A 43 5.52 26.91 -1.72
N ALA A 44 5.33 25.68 -2.21
CA ALA A 44 5.97 25.20 -3.45
C ALA A 44 5.00 24.94 -4.62
N GLN A 45 3.71 25.27 -4.48
CA GLN A 45 2.69 24.94 -5.50
C GLN A 45 1.86 26.15 -5.97
N GLU A 46 2.44 27.36 -5.96
CA GLU A 46 1.84 28.50 -6.66
C GLU A 46 2.30 28.51 -8.12
N GLY A 47 1.69 27.68 -8.98
CA GLY A 47 1.84 27.88 -10.44
C GLY A 47 1.47 26.73 -11.36
N TYR A 48 1.62 25.47 -10.95
CA TYR A 48 1.35 24.32 -11.83
C TYR A 48 -0.01 23.71 -11.53
N THR A 49 -0.96 23.88 -12.44
CA THR A 49 -2.24 23.17 -12.44
C THR A 49 -2.07 21.89 -13.26
N PHE A 50 -2.19 20.71 -12.63
CA PHE A 50 -2.12 19.40 -13.30
C PHE A 50 -3.25 19.15 -14.33
N GLU A 51 -4.11 20.14 -14.56
CA GLU A 51 -5.18 20.13 -15.55
C GLU A 51 -4.66 19.84 -16.97
N GLU A 52 -3.43 20.26 -17.29
CA GLU A 52 -2.79 19.96 -18.59
C GLU A 52 -2.57 18.46 -18.79
N CYS A 53 -2.35 17.70 -17.71
CA CYS A 53 -2.17 16.25 -17.78
C CYS A 53 -3.45 15.49 -18.15
N SER A 54 -4.62 16.07 -17.86
CA SER A 54 -5.93 15.45 -18.13
C SER A 54 -6.23 15.27 -19.62
N ALA A 55 -5.66 16.13 -20.48
CA ALA A 55 -5.92 16.19 -21.91
C ALA A 55 -4.82 15.54 -22.77
N LEU A 56 -3.86 14.85 -22.16
CA LEU A 56 -2.72 14.27 -22.88
C LEU A 56 -3.12 13.08 -23.75
N GLU A 57 -2.44 12.96 -24.89
CA GLU A 57 -2.42 11.73 -25.67
C GLU A 57 -1.50 10.68 -25.03
N PRO A 58 -1.78 9.37 -25.14
CA PRO A 58 -0.96 8.32 -24.52
C PRO A 58 0.53 8.39 -24.88
N ALA A 59 0.86 8.79 -26.12
CA ALA A 59 2.25 8.90 -26.57
C ALA A 59 2.99 10.12 -25.97
N ALA A 60 2.27 11.12 -25.47
CA ALA A 60 2.85 12.32 -24.87
C ALA A 60 3.04 12.19 -23.35
N LEU A 61 2.34 11.25 -22.69
CA LEU A 61 2.34 11.10 -21.23
C LEU A 61 3.74 11.02 -20.63
N GLN A 62 4.62 10.18 -21.20
CA GLN A 62 5.97 10.02 -20.66
C GLN A 62 6.79 11.32 -20.71
N ALA A 63 6.70 12.05 -21.83
CA ALA A 63 7.45 13.29 -22.00
C ALA A 63 6.96 14.38 -21.04
N GLU A 64 5.65 14.46 -20.81
CA GLU A 64 5.08 15.42 -19.85
C GLU A 64 5.47 15.09 -18.41
N VAL A 65 5.35 13.81 -18.02
CA VAL A 65 5.77 13.35 -16.69
C VAL A 65 7.26 13.61 -16.46
N GLU A 66 8.10 13.44 -17.49
CA GLU A 66 9.53 13.75 -17.43
C GLU A 66 9.80 15.25 -17.30
N ALA A 67 9.11 16.09 -18.07
CA ALA A 67 9.25 17.55 -18.00
C ALA A 67 8.87 18.08 -16.61
N LEU A 68 7.77 17.57 -16.05
CA LEU A 68 7.33 17.90 -14.70
C LEU A 68 8.32 17.40 -13.64
N ALA A 69 8.80 16.16 -13.76
CA ALA A 69 9.79 15.61 -12.85
C ALA A 69 11.07 16.46 -12.84
N LEU A 70 11.52 16.88 -14.02
CA LEU A 70 12.70 17.72 -14.22
C LEU A 70 12.51 19.13 -13.66
N ASP A 71 11.33 19.74 -13.85
CA ASP A 71 11.01 21.07 -13.29
C ASP A 71 11.10 21.06 -11.76
N VAL A 72 10.48 20.06 -11.11
CA VAL A 72 10.55 19.91 -9.65
C VAL A 72 11.99 19.71 -9.17
N LEU A 73 12.75 18.83 -9.82
CA LEU A 73 14.14 18.58 -9.44
C LEU A 73 15.02 19.82 -9.64
N ASN A 74 14.79 20.62 -10.68
CA ASN A 74 15.54 21.87 -10.91
C ASN A 74 15.17 22.96 -9.90
N ASN A 75 13.89 23.07 -9.54
CA ASN A 75 13.42 24.06 -8.56
C ASN A 75 13.99 23.74 -7.16
N GLU A 76 13.89 22.49 -6.70
CA GLU A 76 14.43 22.07 -5.40
C GLU A 76 15.96 22.16 -5.36
N ARG A 77 16.64 21.87 -6.48
CA ARG A 77 18.09 22.00 -6.58
C ARG A 77 18.60 23.40 -6.23
N THR A 78 17.81 24.46 -6.45
CA THR A 78 18.22 25.82 -6.07
C THR A 78 18.46 25.99 -4.56
N GLY A 79 17.95 25.06 -3.74
CA GLY A 79 18.21 25.00 -2.31
C GLY A 79 19.54 24.33 -1.92
N ILE A 80 20.24 23.65 -2.84
CA ILE A 80 21.48 22.94 -2.54
C ILE A 80 22.68 23.88 -2.67
N ASP A 81 23.25 24.27 -1.52
CA ASP A 81 24.52 24.99 -1.47
C ASP A 81 25.70 24.00 -1.56
N VAL A 82 26.08 23.65 -2.79
CA VAL A 82 27.20 22.72 -3.06
C VAL A 82 28.51 23.23 -2.45
N ALA A 83 28.73 24.55 -2.47
CA ALA A 83 29.94 25.14 -1.89
C ALA A 83 29.97 24.94 -0.36
N ALA A 84 28.84 25.13 0.32
CA ALA A 84 28.73 24.85 1.76
C ALA A 84 28.95 23.36 2.08
N VAL A 85 28.40 22.44 1.28
CA VAL A 85 28.62 20.99 1.47
C VAL A 85 30.10 20.64 1.30
N VAL A 86 30.75 21.14 0.24
CA VAL A 86 32.19 20.92 0.02
C VAL A 86 33.00 21.49 1.18
N GLN A 87 32.74 22.73 1.60
CA GLN A 87 33.45 23.35 2.72
C GLN A 87 33.29 22.57 4.02
N GLN A 88 32.06 22.13 4.33
CA GLN A 88 31.80 21.35 5.52
C GLN A 88 32.57 20.02 5.51
N GLN A 89 32.53 19.28 4.41
CA GLN A 89 33.25 18.01 4.31
C GLN A 89 34.77 18.19 4.26
N TRP A 90 35.24 19.29 3.66
CA TRP A 90 36.65 19.68 3.66
C TRP A 90 37.20 19.84 5.07
N ILE A 91 36.46 20.56 5.94
CA ILE A 91 36.79 20.76 7.34
C ILE A 91 36.69 19.45 8.12
N LEU A 92 35.60 18.69 7.97
CA LEU A 92 35.37 17.44 8.72
C LEU A 92 36.46 16.40 8.44
N LEU A 93 36.94 16.33 7.20
CA LEU A 93 37.94 15.36 6.80
C LEU A 93 39.38 15.87 7.02
N ASN A 94 39.59 17.12 7.41
CA ASN A 94 40.92 17.76 7.53
C ASN A 94 41.71 17.64 6.21
N VAL A 95 41.09 18.05 5.10
CA VAL A 95 41.73 18.00 3.77
C VAL A 95 42.88 19.01 3.68
N ASP A 96 42.77 20.15 4.36
CA ASP A 96 43.80 21.17 4.57
C ASP A 96 45.11 20.56 5.10
N VAL A 97 45.03 19.73 6.14
CA VAL A 97 46.21 19.11 6.76
C VAL A 97 46.96 18.20 5.78
N VAL A 98 46.23 17.46 4.94
CA VAL A 98 46.84 16.58 3.93
C VAL A 98 47.41 17.41 2.78
N LEU A 99 46.71 18.44 2.35
CA LEU A 99 47.15 19.35 1.30
C LEU A 99 48.47 20.03 1.68
N ASP A 100 48.56 20.60 2.89
CA ASP A 100 49.76 21.27 3.41
C ASP A 100 50.96 20.31 3.49
N ALA A 101 50.71 19.08 3.95
CA ALA A 101 51.75 18.05 4.04
C ALA A 101 52.28 17.63 2.66
N GLU A 102 51.42 17.52 1.65
CA GLU A 102 51.81 17.21 0.28
C GLU A 102 52.54 18.39 -0.38
N ILE A 103 52.14 19.64 -0.11
CA ILE A 103 52.86 20.85 -0.55
C ILE A 103 54.28 20.85 0.01
N ALA A 104 54.44 20.63 1.32
CA ALA A 104 55.77 20.56 1.94
C ALA A 104 56.63 19.45 1.32
N ARG A 105 56.05 18.27 1.07
CA ARG A 105 56.74 17.15 0.41
C ARG A 105 57.18 17.51 -1.02
N ALA A 106 56.32 18.15 -1.81
CA ALA A 106 56.62 18.53 -3.18
C ALA A 106 57.71 19.61 -3.25
N VAL A 107 57.68 20.59 -2.33
CA VAL A 107 58.75 21.58 -2.17
C VAL A 107 60.08 20.91 -1.82
N ASP A 108 60.08 19.95 -0.89
CA ASP A 108 61.26 19.14 -0.53
C ASP A 108 61.80 18.33 -1.72
N ALA A 109 60.92 17.77 -2.56
CA ALA A 109 61.31 17.03 -3.76
C ALA A 109 62.04 17.93 -4.78
N VAL A 110 61.47 19.10 -5.09
CA VAL A 110 62.12 20.11 -5.95
C VAL A 110 63.44 20.60 -5.33
N MET A 111 63.52 20.70 -4.00
CA MET A 111 64.77 21.02 -3.30
C MET A 111 65.87 19.97 -3.50
N VAL A 112 65.53 18.70 -3.68
CA VAL A 112 66.49 17.60 -3.84
C VAL A 112 66.88 17.39 -5.30
N ASP A 113 65.91 17.43 -6.21
CA ASP A 113 66.12 17.11 -7.64
C ASP A 113 66.76 18.26 -8.42
N GLU A 114 66.48 19.52 -8.07
CA GLU A 114 66.99 20.65 -8.84
C GLU A 114 68.41 21.08 -8.45
N SER A 115 69.20 21.45 -9.46
CA SER A 115 70.57 21.92 -9.22
C SER A 115 70.55 23.20 -8.38
N TYR A 116 71.50 23.36 -7.45
CA TYR A 116 71.64 24.53 -6.57
C TYR A 116 71.53 25.87 -7.33
N TRP A 117 72.02 25.91 -8.57
CA TRP A 117 71.96 27.10 -9.43
C TRP A 117 70.58 27.40 -10.03
N GLN A 118 69.75 26.39 -10.33
CA GLN A 118 68.36 26.63 -10.77
C GLN A 118 67.48 27.12 -9.61
N ARG A 119 67.68 26.56 -8.40
CA ARG A 119 67.04 27.03 -7.16
C ARG A 119 67.43 28.46 -6.81
N PHE A 120 68.70 28.81 -6.98
CA PHE A 120 69.17 30.17 -6.78
C PHE A 120 68.52 31.16 -7.77
N TRP A 121 68.40 30.78 -9.04
CA TRP A 121 67.81 31.65 -10.08
C TRP A 121 66.29 31.85 -9.98
N SER A 122 65.53 30.94 -9.37
CA SER A 122 64.09 31.15 -9.15
C SER A 122 63.78 32.29 -8.18
N GLY A 123 64.70 32.60 -7.25
CA GLY A 123 64.61 33.82 -6.43
C GLY A 123 64.79 35.13 -7.21
N TRP A 124 65.24 35.06 -8.47
CA TRP A 124 65.63 36.22 -9.29
C TRP A 124 64.93 36.30 -10.65
N SER A 125 64.13 35.29 -11.03
CA SER A 125 63.36 35.26 -12.28
C SER A 125 61.90 34.91 -11.99
N PRO A 126 60.95 35.83 -12.27
CA PRO A 126 59.53 35.54 -12.17
C PRO A 126 59.09 34.32 -12.98
N GLN A 127 59.67 34.13 -14.17
CA GLN A 127 59.36 32.99 -15.03
C GLN A 127 59.78 31.65 -14.41
N LYS A 128 60.92 31.61 -13.71
CA LYS A 128 61.40 30.38 -13.06
C LYS A 128 60.64 30.09 -11.75
N ALA A 129 60.17 31.12 -11.05
CA ALA A 129 59.27 30.94 -9.90
C ALA A 129 57.89 30.42 -10.31
N GLU A 130 57.37 30.89 -11.46
CA GLU A 130 56.15 30.37 -12.08
C GLU A 130 56.31 28.89 -12.45
N GLU A 131 57.39 28.53 -13.16
CA GLU A 131 57.68 27.14 -13.53
C GLU A 131 57.74 26.20 -12.31
N PHE A 132 58.42 26.61 -11.22
CA PHE A 132 58.45 25.80 -9.99
C PHE A 132 57.11 25.75 -9.26
N THR A 133 56.32 26.83 -9.30
CA THR A 133 54.98 26.82 -8.70
C THR A 133 54.06 25.85 -9.46
N GLU A 134 54.12 25.85 -10.80
CA GLU A 134 53.38 24.91 -11.64
C GLU A 134 53.82 23.46 -11.41
N GLU A 135 55.12 23.21 -11.33
CA GLU A 135 55.67 21.88 -11.05
C GLU A 135 55.26 21.36 -9.67
N ILE A 136 55.39 22.18 -8.62
CA ILE A 136 54.99 21.83 -7.26
C ILE A 136 53.49 21.59 -7.18
N ALA A 137 52.67 22.49 -7.73
CA ALA A 137 51.21 22.32 -7.75
C ALA A 137 50.81 21.05 -8.51
N ALA A 138 51.46 20.75 -9.63
CA ALA A 138 51.21 19.54 -10.40
C ALA A 138 51.55 18.27 -9.59
N GLU A 139 52.72 18.24 -8.94
CA GLU A 139 53.17 17.15 -8.07
C GLU A 139 52.23 16.94 -6.86
N VAL A 140 51.78 18.01 -6.22
CA VAL A 140 50.81 17.95 -5.10
C VAL A 140 49.49 17.37 -5.55
N LEU A 141 48.91 17.91 -6.63
CA LEU A 141 47.61 17.49 -7.15
C LEU A 141 47.62 16.06 -7.72
N MET A 142 48.78 15.56 -8.13
CA MET A 142 48.97 14.18 -8.62
C MET A 142 49.49 13.23 -7.53
N SER A 143 49.72 13.72 -6.31
CA SER A 143 50.23 12.89 -5.22
C SER A 143 49.23 11.81 -4.82
N ALA A 144 49.74 10.62 -4.48
CA ALA A 144 48.90 9.51 -4.02
C ALA A 144 48.17 9.86 -2.71
N GLY A 145 48.81 10.65 -1.82
CA GLY A 145 48.23 11.07 -0.55
C GLY A 145 47.05 12.02 -0.73
N PHE A 146 47.21 13.06 -1.54
CA PHE A 146 46.12 14.00 -1.83
C PHE A 146 45.02 13.34 -2.67
N GLY A 147 45.37 12.50 -3.64
CA GLY A 147 44.40 11.76 -4.44
C GLY A 147 43.48 10.88 -3.60
N ALA A 148 44.04 10.10 -2.65
CA ALA A 148 43.25 9.29 -1.73
C ALA A 148 42.34 10.15 -0.84
N LYS A 149 42.80 11.35 -0.45
CA LYS A 149 42.00 12.26 0.37
C LYS A 149 40.85 12.90 -0.40
N LEU A 150 41.08 13.23 -1.67
CA LEU A 150 40.02 13.69 -2.57
C LEU A 150 38.97 12.62 -2.85
N GLU A 151 39.35 11.34 -2.91
CA GLU A 151 38.40 10.23 -3.01
C GLU A 151 37.52 10.10 -1.75
N GLU A 152 38.11 10.23 -0.57
CA GLU A 152 37.37 10.25 0.70
C GLU A 152 36.41 11.44 0.77
N LEU A 153 36.88 12.64 0.39
CA LEU A 153 36.07 13.85 0.30
C LEU A 153 34.90 13.68 -0.68
N ALA A 154 35.16 13.17 -1.87
CA ALA A 154 34.12 12.94 -2.86
C ALA A 154 33.10 11.89 -2.39
N GLY A 155 33.53 10.86 -1.67
CA GLY A 155 32.64 9.88 -1.04
C GLY A 155 31.72 10.50 0.01
N ALA A 156 32.25 11.37 0.86
CA ALA A 156 31.48 12.07 1.89
C ALA A 156 30.48 13.08 1.29
N ILE A 157 30.92 13.88 0.31
CA ILE A 157 30.05 14.81 -0.43
C ILE A 157 28.93 14.02 -1.12
N ALA A 158 29.24 12.90 -1.77
CA ALA A 158 28.25 12.09 -2.45
C ALA A 158 27.21 11.49 -1.47
N ALA A 159 27.62 11.09 -0.27
CA ALA A 159 26.70 10.59 0.76
C ALA A 159 25.72 11.66 1.22
N GLU A 160 26.19 12.89 1.45
CA GLU A 160 25.33 14.02 1.83
C GLU A 160 24.35 14.37 0.70
N LEU A 161 24.86 14.57 -0.52
CA LEU A 161 24.03 14.91 -1.67
C LEU A 161 23.02 13.81 -2.04
N THR A 162 23.34 12.55 -1.74
CA THR A 162 22.42 11.43 -1.94
C THR A 162 21.15 11.59 -1.10
N ALA A 163 21.27 11.95 0.18
CA ALA A 163 20.11 12.11 1.05
C ALA A 163 19.19 13.26 0.56
N GLU A 164 19.80 14.33 0.08
CA GLU A 164 19.07 15.47 -0.50
C GLU A 164 18.39 15.07 -1.83
N LEU A 165 19.10 14.35 -2.70
CA LEU A 165 18.55 13.83 -3.96
C LEU A 165 17.41 12.83 -3.73
N GLU A 166 17.44 12.04 -2.66
CA GLU A 166 16.33 11.18 -2.24
C GLU A 166 15.07 11.98 -1.92
N ALA A 167 15.21 13.06 -1.16
CA ALA A 167 14.10 13.95 -0.84
C ALA A 167 13.53 14.62 -2.09
N MET A 168 14.40 15.17 -2.95
CA MET A 168 13.98 15.81 -4.21
C MET A 168 13.32 14.84 -5.17
N ALA A 169 13.85 13.62 -5.31
CA ALA A 169 13.25 12.58 -6.15
C ALA A 169 11.89 12.13 -5.62
N ALA A 170 11.71 12.06 -4.30
CA ALA A 170 10.41 11.76 -3.69
C ALA A 170 9.37 12.84 -3.98
N GLN A 171 9.78 14.11 -3.90
CA GLN A 171 8.92 15.23 -4.25
C GLN A 171 8.56 15.23 -5.74
N SER A 172 9.56 15.05 -6.60
CA SER A 172 9.40 14.93 -8.06
C SER A 172 8.44 13.82 -8.45
N ALA A 173 8.63 12.63 -7.89
CA ALA A 173 7.73 11.50 -8.10
C ALA A 173 6.31 11.77 -7.63
N SER A 174 6.13 12.47 -6.50
CA SER A 174 4.80 12.82 -6.00
C SER A 174 4.06 13.74 -6.98
N SER A 175 4.74 14.73 -7.55
CA SER A 175 4.17 15.58 -8.61
C SER A 175 3.84 14.79 -9.88
N SER A 176 4.76 13.93 -10.33
CA SER A 176 4.53 13.04 -11.48
C SER A 176 3.32 12.11 -11.28
N LEU A 177 3.12 11.60 -10.05
CA LEU A 177 1.98 10.76 -9.71
C LEU A 177 0.66 11.54 -9.78
N LEU A 178 0.64 12.82 -9.38
CA LEU A 178 -0.54 13.68 -9.53
C LEU A 178 -0.88 13.92 -11.00
N CYS A 179 0.13 14.14 -11.86
CA CYS A 179 -0.10 14.23 -13.31
C CYS A 179 -0.70 12.93 -13.87
N LEU A 180 -0.18 11.77 -13.44
CA LEU A 180 -0.74 10.48 -13.83
C LEU A 180 -2.17 10.30 -13.30
N GLN A 181 -2.47 10.75 -12.08
CA GLN A 181 -3.81 10.71 -11.50
C GLN A 181 -4.82 11.48 -12.36
N GLU A 182 -4.48 12.72 -12.75
CA GLU A 182 -5.34 13.54 -13.60
C GLU A 182 -5.53 12.94 -15.00
N TYR A 183 -4.44 12.43 -15.59
CA TYR A 183 -4.49 11.71 -16.86
C TYR A 183 -5.44 10.49 -16.80
N VAL A 184 -5.29 9.67 -15.76
CA VAL A 184 -6.10 8.46 -15.58
C VAL A 184 -7.55 8.82 -15.26
N GLY A 185 -7.77 9.78 -14.37
CA GLY A 185 -9.09 10.22 -13.95
C GLY A 185 -9.94 10.71 -15.12
N GLN A 186 -9.37 11.53 -16.00
CA GLN A 186 -10.08 12.10 -17.13
C GLN A 186 -10.32 11.09 -18.26
N ARG A 187 -9.34 10.23 -18.54
CA ARG A 187 -9.38 9.32 -19.68
C ARG A 187 -10.08 7.99 -19.38
N TYR A 188 -10.00 7.52 -18.13
CA TYR A 188 -10.48 6.20 -17.71
C TYR A 188 -11.52 6.29 -16.58
N ALA A 189 -11.10 6.69 -15.38
CA ALA A 189 -11.94 6.95 -14.21
C ALA A 189 -11.03 7.14 -12.99
N ALA A 190 -11.44 7.95 -12.02
CA ALA A 190 -10.69 8.12 -10.77
C ALA A 190 -10.55 6.80 -9.99
N THR A 191 -11.60 5.98 -9.91
CA THR A 191 -11.58 4.66 -9.24
C THR A 191 -10.49 3.74 -9.80
N LEU A 192 -10.21 3.82 -11.11
CA LEU A 192 -9.19 2.96 -11.71
C LEU A 192 -7.78 3.34 -11.22
N PHE A 193 -7.55 4.63 -10.98
CA PHE A 193 -6.31 5.08 -10.36
C PHE A 193 -6.20 4.65 -8.89
N ASP A 194 -7.32 4.63 -8.15
CA ASP A 194 -7.36 4.13 -6.77
C ASP A 194 -7.00 2.64 -6.71
N LEU A 195 -7.50 1.82 -7.66
CA LEU A 195 -7.12 0.41 -7.78
C LEU A 195 -5.63 0.26 -8.11
N PHE A 196 -5.13 1.02 -9.08
CA PHE A 196 -3.70 1.04 -9.42
C PHE A 196 -2.83 1.34 -8.19
N GLN A 197 -3.20 2.36 -7.41
CA GLN A 197 -2.51 2.69 -6.16
C GLN A 197 -2.54 1.54 -5.14
N GLN A 198 -3.69 0.89 -4.96
CA GLN A 198 -3.81 -0.25 -4.06
C GLN A 198 -2.90 -1.41 -4.47
N GLU A 199 -2.86 -1.78 -5.75
CA GLU A 199 -1.98 -2.84 -6.24
C GLU A 199 -0.50 -2.52 -6.05
N VAL A 200 -0.06 -1.33 -6.46
CA VAL A 200 1.33 -0.90 -6.27
C VAL A 200 1.70 -0.96 -4.78
N SER A 201 0.80 -0.55 -3.89
CA SER A 201 1.06 -0.62 -2.44
C SER A 201 1.16 -2.06 -1.91
N ALA A 202 0.35 -2.98 -2.43
CA ALA A 202 0.36 -4.39 -2.04
C ALA A 202 1.62 -5.11 -2.52
N ASP A 203 2.02 -4.88 -3.78
CA ASP A 203 3.26 -5.43 -4.35
C ASP A 203 4.49 -4.97 -3.55
N MET A 204 4.52 -3.70 -3.16
CA MET A 204 5.63 -3.18 -2.35
C MET A 204 5.66 -3.75 -0.93
N ALA A 205 4.51 -3.95 -0.28
CA ALA A 205 4.43 -4.61 1.02
C ALA A 205 5.00 -6.04 0.95
N ALA A 206 4.66 -6.78 -0.11
CA ALA A 206 5.22 -8.11 -0.34
C ALA A 206 6.75 -8.08 -0.52
N VAL A 207 7.31 -7.09 -1.22
CA VAL A 207 8.77 -6.96 -1.37
C VAL A 207 9.46 -6.65 -0.04
N ALA A 208 8.87 -5.79 0.80
CA ALA A 208 9.41 -5.44 2.11
C ALA A 208 9.47 -6.65 3.05
N ASP A 209 8.37 -7.43 3.13
CA ASP A 209 8.31 -8.66 3.93
C ASP A 209 9.37 -9.68 3.52
N ASN A 210 9.69 -9.76 2.22
CA ASN A 210 10.72 -10.65 1.68
C ASN A 210 12.16 -10.16 1.95
N ALA A 211 12.36 -8.86 2.16
CA ALA A 211 13.68 -8.29 2.45
C ALA A 211 14.11 -8.56 3.91
N GLU A 212 13.16 -8.59 4.85
CA GLU A 212 13.43 -8.90 6.27
C GLU A 212 13.81 -10.38 6.49
N GLY A 213 13.42 -11.28 5.57
CA GLY A 213 13.74 -12.71 5.64
C GLY A 213 15.18 -13.07 5.20
N ASN A 214 15.91 -12.16 4.55
CA ASN A 214 17.18 -12.45 3.87
C ASN A 214 18.25 -11.35 4.07
N ALA A 215 18.58 -10.95 5.32
CA ALA A 215 19.77 -10.13 5.57
C ALA A 215 20.37 -10.30 6.98
N GLY A 216 21.36 -11.19 7.09
CA GLY A 216 22.34 -11.21 8.19
C GLY A 216 23.51 -10.24 7.93
N GLY A 217 23.21 -8.98 7.60
CA GLY A 217 24.21 -7.95 7.39
C GLY A 217 23.64 -6.60 7.80
N ASP A 218 24.38 -5.87 8.63
CA ASP A 218 24.10 -4.50 9.09
C ASP A 218 23.93 -3.56 7.89
N VAL A 219 22.72 -3.55 7.34
CA VAL A 219 22.18 -2.45 6.55
C VAL A 219 20.95 -2.05 7.31
N ALA A 220 21.16 -1.19 8.32
CA ALA A 220 20.09 -0.49 8.97
C ALA A 220 19.33 0.27 7.87
N VAL A 221 18.21 -0.31 7.44
CA VAL A 221 17.14 0.44 6.79
C VAL A 221 16.85 1.55 7.78
N SER A 222 17.26 2.77 7.43
CA SER A 222 16.78 3.96 8.10
C SER A 222 15.28 4.00 7.84
N ALA A 223 14.52 3.35 8.72
CA ALA A 223 13.11 3.64 8.96
C ALA A 223 12.93 5.05 9.58
N VAL A 224 13.93 5.93 9.46
CA VAL A 224 14.08 7.20 10.19
C VAL A 224 13.85 8.43 9.29
N SER A 225 13.42 8.30 8.03
CA SER A 225 12.79 9.42 7.30
C SER A 225 11.33 9.19 6.88
N VAL A 226 10.75 8.02 7.17
CA VAL A 226 9.36 7.66 6.79
C VAL A 226 8.34 8.03 7.87
N HIS A 227 8.69 8.89 8.82
CA HIS A 227 7.72 9.37 9.81
C HIS A 227 7.90 10.86 10.10
N ASN A 228 7.22 11.69 9.31
CA ASN A 228 6.28 12.63 9.93
C ASN A 228 5.16 13.06 8.97
N LYS A 229 4.09 12.26 9.06
CA LYS A 229 2.68 12.64 8.99
C LYS A 229 2.14 13.17 7.64
N ALA A 230 1.46 12.24 6.97
CA ALA A 230 0.20 12.48 6.26
C ALA A 230 0.28 13.22 4.92
N LEU A 231 1.07 12.68 4.00
CA LEU A 231 0.56 12.46 2.65
C LEU A 231 0.09 11.00 2.59
N THR A 232 -1.19 10.80 2.86
CA THR A 232 -1.93 9.57 2.56
C THR A 232 -1.86 9.32 1.05
N GLY A 233 -0.92 8.49 0.61
CA GLY A 233 -0.81 8.09 -0.80
C GLY A 233 0.55 7.47 -1.10
N VAL A 234 0.52 6.17 -1.39
CA VAL A 234 1.39 5.24 -2.16
C VAL A 234 2.72 5.71 -2.81
N GLY A 235 3.01 7.01 -2.96
CA GLY A 235 4.20 7.52 -3.68
C GLY A 235 5.57 7.27 -3.04
N VAL A 236 5.68 7.07 -1.72
CA VAL A 236 6.99 7.05 -1.02
C VAL A 236 7.79 5.77 -1.28
N ILE A 237 7.14 4.64 -1.54
CA ILE A 237 7.83 3.33 -1.53
C ILE A 237 8.53 3.03 -2.87
N VAL A 238 7.93 3.44 -3.99
CA VAL A 238 8.48 3.27 -5.35
C VAL A 238 9.76 4.08 -5.56
N VAL A 239 9.87 5.24 -4.91
CA VAL A 239 11.01 6.17 -5.04
C VAL A 239 12.29 5.59 -4.44
N SER A 240 12.19 4.93 -3.29
CA SER A 240 13.37 4.51 -2.51
C SER A 240 14.35 3.58 -3.25
N GLN A 241 13.84 2.65 -4.06
CA GLN A 241 14.69 1.69 -4.79
C GLN A 241 15.27 2.27 -6.09
N ILE A 242 14.48 3.12 -6.74
CA ILE A 242 14.91 3.93 -7.89
C ILE A 242 16.09 4.80 -7.45
N VAL A 243 15.91 5.56 -6.36
CA VAL A 243 16.96 6.47 -5.90
C VAL A 243 18.19 5.70 -5.41
N ARG A 244 18.05 4.60 -4.66
CA ARG A 244 19.22 3.83 -4.21
C ARG A 244 20.13 3.34 -5.34
N ARG A 245 19.55 2.93 -6.49
CA ARG A 245 20.34 2.54 -7.68
C ARG A 245 21.05 3.74 -8.30
N LEU A 246 20.39 4.90 -8.30
CA LEU A 246 20.94 6.16 -8.78
C LEU A 246 22.07 6.65 -7.87
N SER A 247 21.91 6.60 -6.55
CA SER A 247 22.89 7.06 -5.54
C SER A 247 24.24 6.34 -5.63
N VAL A 248 24.24 5.03 -5.90
CA VAL A 248 25.48 4.25 -6.04
C VAL A 248 26.22 4.59 -7.34
N GLN A 249 25.49 4.88 -8.42
CA GLN A 249 26.10 5.30 -9.69
C GLN A 249 26.58 6.75 -9.62
N LEU A 250 25.81 7.62 -8.96
CA LEU A 250 26.09 9.02 -8.66
C LEU A 250 27.38 9.15 -7.84
N SER A 251 27.50 8.40 -6.75
CA SER A 251 28.68 8.43 -5.89
C SER A 251 29.96 8.05 -6.65
N LYS A 252 29.89 7.06 -7.54
CA LYS A 252 31.03 6.61 -8.36
C LYS A 252 31.38 7.60 -9.47
N LYS A 253 30.37 8.18 -10.15
CA LYS A 253 30.57 9.17 -11.22
C LYS A 253 31.12 10.49 -10.67
N ILE A 254 30.62 10.96 -9.51
CA ILE A 254 31.12 12.18 -8.85
C ILE A 254 32.57 11.96 -8.41
N ALA A 255 32.87 10.88 -7.68
CA ALA A 255 34.23 10.59 -7.23
C ALA A 255 35.24 10.49 -8.39
N GLY A 256 34.91 9.76 -9.46
CA GLY A 256 35.82 9.61 -10.61
C GLY A 256 36.05 10.89 -11.43
N ARG A 257 35.06 11.79 -11.49
CA ARG A 257 35.17 13.05 -12.28
C ARG A 257 35.83 14.18 -11.50
N VAL A 258 35.58 14.26 -10.19
CA VAL A 258 36.22 15.23 -9.30
C VAL A 258 37.74 15.03 -9.33
N VAL A 259 38.22 13.81 -9.14
CA VAL A 259 39.67 13.49 -9.17
C VAL A 259 40.31 13.80 -10.54
N GLY A 260 39.62 13.54 -11.66
CA GLY A 260 40.19 13.74 -12.99
C GLY A 260 40.17 15.18 -13.54
N ARG A 261 39.22 16.03 -13.12
CA ARG A 261 39.06 17.40 -13.65
C ARG A 261 39.81 18.46 -12.85
N ILE A 262 40.03 18.24 -11.54
CA ILE A 262 40.68 19.20 -10.64
C ILE A 262 42.11 19.51 -11.12
N THR A 263 42.90 18.49 -11.43
CA THR A 263 44.31 18.67 -11.82
C THR A 263 44.48 19.60 -13.02
N GLY A 264 43.64 19.48 -14.05
CA GLY A 264 43.75 20.30 -15.26
C GLY A 264 43.23 21.72 -15.11
N ARG A 265 42.13 21.93 -14.35
CA ARG A 265 41.50 23.24 -14.20
C ARG A 265 42.19 24.12 -13.18
N VAL A 266 42.62 23.52 -12.06
CA VAL A 266 43.37 24.23 -11.01
C VAL A 266 44.67 24.75 -11.60
N LEU A 267 45.48 23.91 -12.26
CA LEU A 267 46.73 24.37 -12.90
C LEU A 267 46.48 25.47 -13.96
N GLY A 268 45.45 25.33 -14.80
CA GLY A 268 45.13 26.31 -15.83
C GLY A 268 44.64 27.66 -15.32
N ARG A 269 43.97 27.69 -14.16
CA ARG A 269 43.45 28.93 -13.55
C ARG A 269 44.48 29.59 -12.64
N LEU A 270 45.31 28.81 -11.96
CA LEU A 270 46.30 29.31 -10.98
C LEU A 270 47.60 29.78 -11.60
N GLY A 271 48.01 29.28 -12.78
CA GLY A 271 49.26 29.68 -13.45
C GLY A 271 49.40 31.19 -13.69
N SER A 272 48.28 31.94 -13.70
CA SER A 272 48.30 33.40 -13.90
C SER A 272 48.12 34.26 -12.64
N SER A 273 47.57 33.71 -11.54
CA SER A 273 47.19 34.52 -10.35
C SER A 273 48.04 34.25 -9.10
N PHE A 274 48.71 33.10 -9.02
CA PHE A 274 49.51 32.69 -7.85
C PHE A 274 51.01 32.87 -8.04
N ILE A 275 51.42 33.53 -9.13
CA ILE A 275 52.75 34.10 -9.20
C ILE A 275 52.85 35.03 -7.99
N PRO A 276 53.77 34.80 -7.03
CA PRO A 276 54.10 35.85 -6.09
C PRO A 276 54.58 37.01 -6.96
N VAL A 277 53.71 37.98 -7.25
CA VAL A 277 54.09 39.23 -7.89
C VAL A 277 54.99 39.84 -6.86
N ALA A 278 56.27 39.57 -7.04
CA ALA A 278 57.26 39.89 -6.05
C ALA A 278 57.06 41.35 -5.70
N GLY A 279 56.87 41.63 -4.41
CA GLY A 279 57.03 42.95 -3.82
C GLY A 279 58.45 43.49 -3.97
N TRP A 280 59.16 43.14 -5.05
CA TRP A 280 60.48 43.61 -5.42
C TRP A 280 60.44 45.02 -6.00
N LEU A 281 59.28 45.48 -6.50
CA LEU A 281 59.15 46.81 -7.11
C LEU A 281 59.02 47.94 -6.09
N ILE A 282 58.76 47.64 -4.81
CA ILE A 282 58.67 48.64 -3.73
C ILE A 282 59.30 48.09 -2.44
N GLY A 283 60.62 47.90 -2.40
CA GLY A 283 61.33 47.71 -1.10
C GLY A 283 62.49 46.71 -1.05
N GLY A 284 63.29 46.55 -2.11
CA GLY A 284 64.44 45.62 -2.18
C GLY A 284 65.66 45.94 -1.28
N GLY A 285 65.46 46.32 -0.01
CA GLY A 285 66.56 46.73 0.88
C GLY A 285 66.90 45.80 2.05
N LEU A 286 65.98 44.96 2.54
CA LEU A 286 66.17 44.29 3.85
C LEU A 286 65.93 42.77 3.88
N ILE A 287 65.55 42.13 2.77
CA ILE A 287 65.37 40.66 2.69
C ILE A 287 66.54 39.97 1.95
N ALA A 288 67.52 40.73 1.45
CA ALA A 288 68.63 40.18 0.67
C ALA A 288 69.62 39.34 1.50
N TRP A 289 69.77 39.59 2.80
CA TRP A 289 70.79 38.90 3.59
C TRP A 289 70.37 37.48 4.00
N ASP A 290 69.10 37.27 4.34
CA ASP A 290 68.60 35.96 4.78
C ASP A 290 68.45 34.95 3.62
N LEU A 291 68.24 35.44 2.39
CA LEU A 291 68.11 34.62 1.18
C LEU A 291 69.44 34.10 0.64
N ILE A 292 70.56 34.79 0.91
CA ILE A 292 71.90 34.45 0.40
C ILE A 292 72.54 33.31 1.23
N GLU A 293 72.22 33.20 2.53
CA GLU A 293 72.80 32.19 3.42
C GLU A 293 72.00 30.87 3.42
N GLY A 294 70.78 30.87 2.89
CA GLY A 294 69.87 29.73 2.92
C GLY A 294 69.88 28.80 1.70
N GLY A 295 70.34 29.23 0.51
CA GLY A 295 70.39 28.38 -0.69
C GLY A 295 69.03 27.85 -1.21
N LYS A 296 67.91 28.33 -0.68
CA LYS A 296 66.54 27.81 -0.93
C LYS A 296 65.75 28.55 -2.02
N GLY A 297 66.24 29.69 -2.53
CA GLY A 297 65.56 30.42 -3.62
C GLY A 297 64.18 30.96 -3.22
N ALA A 298 63.23 30.97 -4.18
CA ALA A 298 61.84 31.39 -3.96
C ALA A 298 60.95 30.32 -3.28
N LEU A 299 61.48 29.11 -3.04
CA LEU A 299 60.70 27.96 -2.59
C LEU A 299 59.94 28.20 -1.27
N PRO A 300 60.50 28.88 -0.24
CA PRO A 300 59.73 29.17 0.98
C PRO A 300 58.54 30.10 0.75
N GLN A 301 58.63 31.05 -0.20
CA GLN A 301 57.49 31.92 -0.54
C GLN A 301 56.44 31.17 -1.37
N ILE A 302 56.87 30.24 -2.22
CA ILE A 302 55.97 29.36 -2.98
C ILE A 302 55.22 28.43 -2.01
N GLU A 303 55.94 27.84 -1.04
CA GLU A 303 55.35 27.01 0.02
C GLU A 303 54.29 27.81 0.82
N GLU A 304 54.63 29.01 1.31
CA GLU A 304 53.71 29.88 2.05
C GLU A 304 52.49 30.28 1.19
N ALA A 305 52.69 30.57 -0.10
CA ALA A 305 51.59 30.92 -1.01
C ALA A 305 50.66 29.75 -1.31
N LEU A 306 51.21 28.54 -1.48
CA LEU A 306 50.44 27.32 -1.74
C LEU A 306 49.73 26.80 -0.48
N GLN A 307 50.31 27.00 0.72
CA GLN A 307 49.65 26.73 2.01
C GLN A 307 48.69 27.87 2.42
N GLY A 308 48.58 28.92 1.61
CA GLY A 308 47.75 30.07 1.88
C GLY A 308 46.25 29.80 1.67
N PRO A 309 45.37 30.54 2.36
CA PRO A 309 43.91 30.34 2.26
C PRO A 309 43.38 30.60 0.84
N GLU A 310 44.08 31.40 0.02
CA GLU A 310 43.68 31.67 -1.36
C GLU A 310 43.79 30.43 -2.26
N PHE A 311 44.86 29.64 -2.10
CA PHE A 311 45.05 28.40 -2.86
C PHE A 311 44.04 27.34 -2.43
N GLU A 312 43.85 27.17 -1.11
CA GLU A 312 42.86 26.26 -0.54
C GLU A 312 41.45 26.56 -1.06
N LEU A 313 41.03 27.84 -1.01
CA LEU A 313 39.74 28.27 -1.54
C LEU A 313 39.60 28.01 -3.04
N ALA A 314 40.66 28.19 -3.82
CA ALA A 314 40.62 27.90 -5.25
C ALA A 314 40.43 26.40 -5.53
N VAL A 315 41.09 25.52 -4.77
CA VAL A 315 40.90 24.07 -4.88
C VAL A 315 39.47 23.69 -4.47
N GLN A 316 38.96 24.22 -3.35
CA GLN A 316 37.58 24.01 -2.91
C GLN A 316 36.56 24.45 -3.97
N GLN A 317 36.77 25.59 -4.62
CA GLN A 317 35.90 26.09 -5.69
C GLN A 317 35.89 25.15 -6.90
N GLU A 318 37.04 24.63 -7.33
CA GLU A 318 37.09 23.69 -8.45
C GLU A 318 36.45 22.34 -8.12
N VAL A 319 36.56 21.88 -6.86
CA VAL A 319 35.79 20.72 -6.36
C VAL A 319 34.29 21.00 -6.44
N ALA A 320 33.83 22.14 -5.91
CA ALA A 320 32.42 22.52 -5.94
C ALA A 320 31.86 22.61 -7.36
N LEU A 321 32.59 23.24 -8.29
CA LEU A 321 32.20 23.31 -9.70
C LEU A 321 32.11 21.93 -10.36
N ALA A 322 33.05 21.02 -10.07
CA ALA A 322 33.00 19.66 -10.60
C ALA A 322 31.77 18.87 -10.07
N VAL A 323 31.40 19.11 -8.81
CA VAL A 323 30.19 18.52 -8.20
C VAL A 323 28.91 19.11 -8.80
N GLU A 324 28.81 20.43 -8.96
CA GLU A 324 27.65 21.10 -9.57
C GLU A 324 27.38 20.62 -11.01
N GLU A 325 28.43 20.49 -11.82
CA GLU A 325 28.33 19.92 -13.17
C GLU A 325 27.82 18.47 -13.12
N GLY A 326 28.34 17.68 -12.18
CA GLY A 326 27.95 16.27 -11.99
C GLY A 326 26.50 16.11 -11.54
N LEU A 327 25.99 17.01 -10.71
CA LEU A 327 24.59 17.05 -10.26
C LEU A 327 23.64 17.42 -11.42
N THR A 328 24.00 18.42 -12.22
CA THR A 328 23.17 18.87 -13.36
C THR A 328 22.85 17.75 -14.35
N GLU A 329 23.87 16.98 -14.72
CA GLU A 329 23.73 15.87 -15.66
C GLU A 329 22.80 14.77 -15.11
N GLN A 330 22.84 14.55 -13.79
CA GLN A 330 22.12 13.45 -13.16
C GLN A 330 20.68 13.78 -12.84
N VAL A 331 20.36 15.04 -12.55
CA VAL A 331 18.96 15.48 -12.39
C VAL A 331 18.11 15.10 -13.61
N HIS A 332 18.65 15.25 -14.83
CA HIS A 332 17.95 14.83 -16.04
C HIS A 332 17.77 13.30 -16.12
N GLU A 333 18.83 12.52 -15.85
CA GLU A 333 18.78 11.05 -15.83
C GLU A 333 17.75 10.52 -14.80
N ILE A 334 17.67 11.17 -13.63
CA ILE A 334 16.69 10.86 -12.58
C ILE A 334 15.28 11.15 -13.07
N ALA A 335 15.02 12.32 -13.66
CA ALA A 335 13.71 12.69 -14.18
C ALA A 335 13.20 11.69 -15.23
N THR A 336 14.03 11.36 -16.22
CA THR A 336 13.70 10.37 -17.26
C THR A 336 13.36 9.01 -16.65
N LEU A 337 14.11 8.59 -15.63
CA LEU A 337 13.91 7.29 -14.99
C LEU A 337 12.66 7.25 -14.10
N ILE A 338 12.33 8.35 -13.42
CA ILE A 338 11.04 8.49 -12.69
C ILE A 338 9.89 8.35 -13.69
N ALA A 339 9.91 9.13 -14.77
CA ALA A 339 8.84 9.12 -15.77
C ALA A 339 8.67 7.75 -16.45
N ALA A 340 9.77 7.14 -16.88
CA ALA A 340 9.75 5.84 -17.54
C ALA A 340 9.17 4.75 -16.62
N ASN A 341 9.55 4.73 -15.33
CA ASN A 341 9.02 3.74 -14.40
C ASN A 341 7.53 3.97 -14.11
N MET A 342 7.08 5.21 -13.91
CA MET A 342 5.66 5.48 -13.65
C MET A 342 4.76 5.07 -14.82
N VAL A 343 5.15 5.44 -16.04
CA VAL A 343 4.40 5.04 -17.24
C VAL A 343 4.47 3.53 -17.46
N ALA A 344 5.60 2.89 -17.17
CA ALA A 344 5.72 1.44 -17.25
C ALA A 344 4.79 0.73 -16.25
N GLU A 345 4.75 1.17 -14.98
CA GLU A 345 3.86 0.61 -13.96
C GLU A 345 2.38 0.76 -14.38
N TRP A 346 1.99 1.95 -14.84
CA TRP A 346 0.64 2.18 -15.37
C TRP A 346 0.33 1.26 -16.57
N SER A 347 1.26 1.12 -17.50
CA SER A 347 1.07 0.24 -18.66
C SER A 347 0.96 -1.23 -18.26
N GLY A 348 1.73 -1.66 -17.26
CA GLY A 348 1.69 -3.00 -16.69
C GLY A 348 0.36 -3.28 -16.00
N PHE A 349 -0.18 -2.29 -15.29
CA PHE A 349 -1.52 -2.33 -14.72
C PHE A 349 -2.58 -2.52 -15.83
N CYS A 350 -2.56 -1.72 -16.89
CA CYS A 350 -3.50 -1.88 -18.00
C CYS A 350 -3.35 -3.21 -18.76
N ALA A 351 -2.15 -3.81 -18.77
CA ALA A 351 -1.95 -5.13 -19.33
C ALA A 351 -2.61 -6.24 -18.49
N ARG A 352 -2.69 -6.06 -17.15
CA ARG A 352 -3.41 -6.97 -16.25
C ARG A 352 -4.92 -6.75 -16.26
N HIS A 353 -5.36 -5.51 -16.48
CA HIS A 353 -6.76 -5.10 -16.50
C HIS A 353 -7.20 -4.58 -17.88
N PRO A 354 -7.09 -5.39 -18.95
CA PRO A 354 -7.29 -4.91 -20.31
C PRO A 354 -8.69 -4.34 -20.53
N LEU A 355 -9.74 -4.99 -20.02
CA LEU A 355 -11.12 -4.55 -20.19
C LEU A 355 -11.40 -3.21 -19.50
N LEU A 356 -10.86 -3.02 -18.29
CA LEU A 356 -11.02 -1.77 -17.54
C LEU A 356 -10.24 -0.61 -18.15
N CYS A 357 -9.17 -0.88 -18.91
CA CYS A 357 -8.41 0.17 -19.60
C CYS A 357 -8.91 0.46 -21.03
N THR A 358 -9.41 -0.52 -21.78
CA THR A 358 -9.83 -0.30 -23.17
C THR A 358 -11.24 0.28 -23.28
N LEU A 359 -12.21 -0.31 -22.58
CA LEU A 359 -13.61 0.08 -22.68
C LEU A 359 -13.91 1.55 -22.36
N PRO A 360 -13.39 2.17 -21.28
CA PRO A 360 -13.74 3.56 -20.98
C PRO A 360 -13.19 4.56 -22.00
N GLN A 361 -12.16 4.18 -22.77
CA GLN A 361 -11.65 4.99 -23.86
C GLN A 361 -12.56 4.96 -25.09
N GLU A 362 -13.26 3.85 -25.30
CA GLU A 362 -14.13 3.61 -26.47
C GLU A 362 -15.59 3.99 -26.19
N ASN A 363 -16.05 3.84 -24.94
CA ASN A 363 -17.43 4.05 -24.54
C ASN A 363 -17.51 4.94 -23.29
N GLY A 364 -18.15 6.11 -23.45
CA GLY A 364 -18.34 7.09 -22.37
C GLY A 364 -19.31 6.65 -21.27
N ASP A 365 -20.30 5.82 -21.59
CA ASP A 365 -21.26 5.29 -20.61
C ASP A 365 -20.55 4.27 -19.70
N PHE A 366 -19.72 3.38 -20.27
CA PHE A 366 -18.88 2.49 -19.47
C PHE A 366 -17.94 3.27 -18.55
N ARG A 367 -17.36 4.37 -19.04
CA ARG A 367 -16.53 5.26 -18.22
C ARG A 367 -17.27 5.78 -17.00
N GLN A 368 -18.54 6.16 -17.18
CA GLN A 368 -19.39 6.64 -16.11
C GLN A 368 -19.71 5.52 -15.09
N VAL A 369 -20.00 4.31 -15.56
CA VAL A 369 -20.17 3.14 -14.69
C VAL A 369 -18.90 2.85 -13.89
N LEU A 370 -17.73 2.86 -14.54
CA LEU A 370 -16.45 2.65 -13.88
C LEU A 370 -16.18 3.73 -12.82
N ALA A 371 -16.54 4.99 -13.10
CA ALA A 371 -16.34 6.11 -12.18
C ALA A 371 -17.25 6.07 -10.94
N THR A 372 -18.41 5.39 -11.01
CA THR A 372 -19.33 5.23 -9.86
C THR A 372 -19.19 3.89 -9.15
N THR A 373 -18.51 2.92 -9.78
CA THR A 373 -18.19 1.63 -9.17
C THR A 373 -17.09 1.83 -8.13
N PRO A 374 -17.24 1.35 -6.88
CA PRO A 374 -16.18 1.38 -5.88
C PRO A 374 -15.10 0.33 -6.18
N VAL A 375 -13.89 0.50 -5.63
CA VAL A 375 -12.74 -0.37 -5.94
C VAL A 375 -13.03 -1.85 -5.64
N ASP A 376 -13.73 -2.16 -4.55
CA ASP A 376 -14.14 -3.51 -4.17
C ASP A 376 -15.19 -4.13 -5.11
N GLY A 377 -15.87 -3.32 -5.93
CA GLY A 377 -16.80 -3.76 -6.96
C GLY A 377 -16.18 -3.98 -8.33
N LEU A 378 -14.89 -3.63 -8.54
CA LEU A 378 -14.26 -3.69 -9.87
C LEU A 378 -14.08 -5.11 -10.41
N ASP A 379 -13.89 -6.10 -9.53
CA ASP A 379 -13.83 -7.51 -9.94
C ASP A 379 -15.17 -7.98 -10.49
N ASN A 380 -16.28 -7.62 -9.83
CA ASN A 380 -17.63 -7.92 -10.30
C ASN A 380 -17.95 -7.18 -11.61
N LEU A 381 -17.54 -5.91 -11.72
CA LEU A 381 -17.64 -5.15 -12.96
C LEU A 381 -16.90 -5.88 -14.10
N SER A 382 -15.65 -6.26 -13.88
CA SER A 382 -14.86 -6.94 -14.90
C SER A 382 -15.45 -8.30 -15.27
N ALA A 383 -15.94 -9.06 -14.28
CA ALA A 383 -16.60 -10.33 -14.53
C ALA A 383 -17.87 -10.14 -15.36
N LEU A 384 -18.72 -9.17 -15.02
CA LEU A 384 -19.95 -8.90 -15.77
C LEU A 384 -19.66 -8.45 -17.21
N VAL A 385 -18.71 -7.54 -17.40
CA VAL A 385 -18.23 -7.17 -18.74
C VAL A 385 -17.81 -8.41 -19.52
N GLN A 386 -17.01 -9.29 -18.90
CA GLN A 386 -16.54 -10.49 -19.56
C GLN A 386 -17.70 -11.41 -19.97
N VAL A 387 -18.73 -11.57 -19.13
CA VAL A 387 -19.95 -12.31 -19.50
C VAL A 387 -20.63 -11.73 -20.73
N PHE A 388 -20.76 -10.40 -20.78
CA PHE A 388 -21.33 -9.73 -21.94
C PHE A 388 -20.52 -9.97 -23.22
N LEU A 389 -19.18 -9.92 -23.14
CA LEU A 389 -18.32 -10.13 -24.30
C LEU A 389 -18.22 -11.61 -24.73
N ASP A 390 -18.33 -12.55 -23.79
CA ASP A 390 -18.18 -13.99 -24.06
C ASP A 390 -19.50 -14.62 -24.55
N GLN A 391 -20.65 -14.18 -24.03
CA GLN A 391 -21.95 -14.80 -24.32
C GLN A 391 -22.81 -14.00 -25.30
N PHE A 392 -22.59 -12.70 -25.34
CA PHE A 392 -23.28 -11.79 -26.24
C PHE A 392 -22.24 -11.15 -27.17
N ASP A 393 -22.50 -9.93 -27.62
CA ASP A 393 -21.57 -9.16 -28.42
C ASP A 393 -21.39 -7.75 -27.86
N ARG A 394 -20.43 -7.02 -28.46
CA ARG A 394 -20.12 -5.66 -28.04
C ARG A 394 -21.31 -4.71 -28.20
N GLU A 395 -22.15 -4.91 -29.21
CA GLU A 395 -23.33 -4.08 -29.44
C GLU A 395 -24.35 -4.24 -28.29
N THR A 396 -24.55 -5.47 -27.82
CA THR A 396 -25.42 -5.78 -26.68
C THR A 396 -24.88 -5.17 -25.39
N LEU A 397 -23.55 -5.22 -25.16
CA LEU A 397 -22.91 -4.54 -24.02
C LEU A 397 -23.19 -3.03 -24.08
N ASP A 398 -22.90 -2.39 -25.21
CA ASP A 398 -23.08 -0.94 -25.37
C ASP A 398 -24.56 -0.53 -25.20
N GLN A 399 -25.50 -1.33 -25.72
CA GLN A 399 -26.94 -1.11 -25.52
C GLN A 399 -27.35 -1.29 -24.05
N SER A 400 -26.80 -2.28 -23.35
CA SER A 400 -27.10 -2.53 -21.94
C SER A 400 -26.63 -1.39 -21.03
N LEU A 401 -25.48 -0.78 -21.34
CA LEU A 401 -24.97 0.43 -20.68
C LEU A 401 -25.88 1.63 -20.97
N THR A 402 -26.26 1.84 -22.24
CA THR A 402 -27.13 2.96 -22.62
C THR A 402 -28.51 2.88 -21.94
N THR A 403 -29.03 1.67 -21.77
CA THR A 403 -30.37 1.43 -21.19
C THR A 403 -30.35 1.37 -19.66
N GLY A 404 -29.17 1.38 -19.02
CA GLY A 404 -29.02 1.22 -17.59
C GLY A 404 -29.24 -0.21 -17.08
N LEU A 405 -29.38 -1.18 -17.99
CA LEU A 405 -29.54 -2.60 -17.64
C LEU A 405 -28.26 -3.17 -17.05
N PHE A 406 -27.11 -2.75 -17.57
CA PHE A 406 -25.81 -3.21 -17.10
C PHE A 406 -25.59 -2.85 -15.63
N GLU A 407 -25.90 -1.61 -15.24
CA GLU A 407 -25.78 -1.11 -13.87
C GLU A 407 -26.77 -1.77 -12.92
N GLN A 408 -27.98 -2.08 -13.40
CA GLN A 408 -28.94 -2.87 -12.63
C GLN A 408 -28.37 -4.25 -12.31
N LEU A 409 -27.81 -4.95 -13.31
CA LEU A 409 -27.17 -6.25 -13.11
C LEU A 409 -25.93 -6.16 -12.22
N LEU A 410 -25.12 -5.11 -12.36
CA LEU A 410 -23.93 -4.87 -11.54
C LEU A 410 -24.26 -4.66 -10.06
N ALA A 411 -25.42 -4.07 -9.77
CA ALA A 411 -25.90 -3.86 -8.41
C ALA A 411 -26.46 -5.13 -7.74
N LEU A 412 -26.64 -6.22 -8.51
CA LEU A 412 -27.12 -7.50 -7.98
C LEU A 412 -25.99 -8.30 -7.31
N PRO A 413 -26.32 -9.25 -6.40
CA PRO A 413 -25.34 -10.18 -5.86
C PRO A 413 -24.66 -11.01 -6.95
N PRO A 414 -23.42 -11.52 -6.71
CA PRO A 414 -22.67 -12.31 -7.68
C PRO A 414 -23.45 -13.50 -8.27
N ALA A 415 -24.35 -14.12 -7.50
CA ALA A 415 -25.22 -15.19 -7.97
C ALA A 415 -26.11 -14.79 -9.17
N ALA A 416 -26.51 -13.52 -9.30
CA ALA A 416 -27.23 -13.05 -10.47
C ALA A 416 -26.38 -13.16 -11.75
N VAL A 417 -25.08 -12.89 -11.65
CA VAL A 417 -24.13 -13.05 -12.76
C VAL A 417 -23.97 -14.54 -13.11
N THR A 418 -23.99 -15.44 -12.13
CA THR A 418 -24.01 -16.89 -12.37
C THR A 418 -25.26 -17.33 -13.14
N ILE A 419 -26.45 -16.83 -12.76
CA ILE A 419 -27.69 -17.11 -13.50
C ILE A 419 -27.60 -16.55 -14.92
N LEU A 420 -27.13 -15.31 -15.09
CA LEU A 420 -26.93 -14.70 -16.40
C LEU A 420 -26.00 -15.56 -17.25
N GLN A 421 -24.86 -15.99 -16.69
CA GLN A 421 -23.89 -16.83 -17.38
C GLN A 421 -24.46 -18.17 -17.83
N ARG A 422 -25.32 -18.78 -17.02
CA ARG A 422 -25.86 -20.11 -17.32
C ARG A 422 -27.03 -20.04 -18.30
N THR A 423 -27.82 -18.98 -18.24
CA THR A 423 -29.09 -18.86 -18.97
C THR A 423 -29.01 -17.97 -20.20
N GLY A 424 -28.01 -17.08 -20.27
CA GLY A 424 -27.92 -16.05 -21.31
C GLY A 424 -29.08 -15.05 -21.27
N SER A 425 -29.77 -14.90 -20.13
CA SER A 425 -30.95 -14.03 -19.99
C SER A 425 -30.83 -13.08 -18.81
N ALA A 426 -30.63 -11.80 -19.11
CA ALA A 426 -30.65 -10.73 -18.11
C ALA A 426 -32.03 -10.61 -17.43
N GLU A 427 -33.11 -10.81 -18.18
CA GLU A 427 -34.48 -10.80 -17.65
C GLU A 427 -34.66 -11.89 -16.59
N LEU A 428 -34.14 -13.10 -16.84
CA LEU A 428 -34.25 -14.20 -15.90
C LEU A 428 -33.38 -14.00 -14.65
N ALA A 429 -32.17 -13.45 -14.82
CA ALA A 429 -31.30 -13.09 -13.69
C ALA A 429 -31.93 -12.03 -12.79
N MET A 430 -32.55 -10.99 -13.37
CA MET A 430 -33.28 -9.98 -12.60
C MET A 430 -34.53 -10.55 -11.93
N ALA A 431 -35.32 -11.39 -12.63
CA ALA A 431 -36.50 -12.01 -12.04
C ALA A 431 -36.15 -12.89 -10.83
N TRP A 432 -35.01 -13.58 -10.87
CA TRP A 432 -34.51 -14.32 -9.72
C TRP A 432 -34.05 -13.42 -8.59
N ALA A 433 -33.36 -12.32 -8.89
CA ALA A 433 -32.97 -11.35 -7.87
C ALA A 433 -34.19 -10.69 -7.20
N ASP A 434 -35.24 -10.39 -7.96
CA ASP A 434 -36.50 -9.86 -7.43
C ASP A 434 -37.23 -10.88 -6.54
N LEU A 435 -37.23 -12.15 -6.92
CA LEU A 435 -37.88 -13.23 -6.16
C LEU A 435 -37.12 -13.55 -4.86
N ALA A 436 -35.80 -13.70 -4.93
CA ALA A 436 -34.97 -14.19 -3.82
C ALA A 436 -34.45 -13.05 -2.92
N GLY A 437 -34.30 -11.84 -3.46
CA GLY A 437 -33.73 -10.70 -2.75
C GLY A 437 -32.36 -11.03 -2.15
N ALA A 438 -32.22 -10.84 -0.84
CA ALA A 438 -30.98 -11.13 -0.11
C ALA A 438 -30.61 -12.62 -0.04
N GLN A 439 -31.55 -13.53 -0.35
CA GLN A 439 -31.32 -14.98 -0.33
C GLN A 439 -30.91 -15.53 -1.71
N LEU A 440 -30.60 -14.67 -2.69
CA LEU A 440 -30.27 -15.10 -4.04
C LEU A 440 -29.06 -16.05 -4.07
N ASP A 441 -28.00 -15.74 -3.32
CA ASP A 441 -26.80 -16.59 -3.26
C ASP A 441 -27.16 -17.99 -2.72
N GLU A 442 -27.95 -18.08 -1.64
CA GLU A 442 -28.41 -19.35 -1.06
C GLU A 442 -29.32 -20.14 -2.03
N ALA A 443 -30.16 -19.46 -2.79
CA ALA A 443 -31.04 -20.08 -3.79
C ALA A 443 -30.24 -20.68 -4.96
N VAL A 444 -29.22 -19.97 -5.44
CA VAL A 444 -28.32 -20.45 -6.51
C VAL A 444 -27.42 -21.58 -6.01
N ASP A 445 -26.86 -21.47 -4.81
CA ASP A 445 -26.08 -22.54 -4.18
C ASP A 445 -26.91 -23.82 -3.98
N ALA A 446 -28.22 -23.66 -3.77
CA ALA A 446 -29.15 -24.77 -3.68
C ALA A 446 -29.58 -25.36 -5.03
N GLY A 447 -29.22 -24.71 -6.15
CA GLY A 447 -29.64 -25.07 -7.51
C GLY A 447 -31.12 -24.80 -7.78
N LEU A 448 -31.77 -23.95 -6.98
CA LEU A 448 -33.19 -23.64 -7.15
C LEU A 448 -33.47 -22.89 -8.45
N ASP A 449 -32.48 -22.15 -8.93
CA ASP A 449 -32.49 -21.44 -10.19
C ASP A 449 -32.53 -22.35 -11.44
N GLU A 450 -32.21 -23.64 -11.29
CA GLU A 450 -32.40 -24.67 -12.34
C GLU A 450 -33.72 -25.44 -12.21
N LEU A 451 -34.26 -25.52 -11.00
CA LEU A 451 -35.43 -26.34 -10.68
C LEU A 451 -36.75 -25.57 -10.72
N LEU A 452 -36.69 -24.26 -10.50
CA LEU A 452 -37.85 -23.39 -10.37
C LEU A 452 -37.88 -22.35 -11.49
N ASP A 453 -39.09 -21.90 -11.80
CA ASP A 453 -39.32 -20.73 -12.65
C ASP A 453 -39.72 -19.55 -11.75
N PRO A 454 -38.97 -18.43 -11.75
CA PRO A 454 -39.27 -17.31 -10.87
C PRO A 454 -40.64 -16.69 -11.16
N ALA A 455 -41.17 -16.82 -12.38
CA ALA A 455 -42.49 -16.31 -12.73
C ALA A 455 -43.67 -17.08 -12.09
N THR A 456 -43.43 -18.31 -11.63
CA THR A 456 -44.46 -19.19 -11.04
C THR A 456 -44.23 -19.52 -9.58
N SER A 457 -43.11 -19.06 -9.04
CA SER A 457 -42.65 -19.29 -7.68
C SER A 457 -43.05 -18.11 -6.79
N ASP A 458 -43.16 -18.39 -5.49
CA ASP A 458 -43.58 -17.42 -4.48
C ASP A 458 -42.45 -17.19 -3.48
N ALA A 459 -42.29 -15.96 -2.99
CA ALA A 459 -41.20 -15.60 -2.09
C ALA A 459 -41.30 -16.34 -0.73
N ASP A 460 -42.51 -16.52 -0.19
CA ASP A 460 -42.71 -17.26 1.06
C ASP A 460 -42.42 -18.75 0.84
N GLU A 461 -42.74 -19.28 -0.35
CA GLU A 461 -42.39 -20.66 -0.73
C GLU A 461 -40.86 -20.84 -0.78
N LEU A 462 -40.15 -19.90 -1.41
CA LEU A 462 -38.69 -19.93 -1.52
C LEU A 462 -38.03 -19.85 -0.13
N GLU A 463 -38.46 -18.91 0.72
CA GLU A 463 -37.94 -18.77 2.09
C GLU A 463 -38.17 -20.06 2.89
N ARG A 464 -39.34 -20.70 2.75
CA ARG A 464 -39.62 -21.98 3.42
C ARG A 464 -38.74 -23.11 2.94
N LEU A 465 -38.43 -23.17 1.65
CA LEU A 465 -37.49 -24.16 1.12
C LEU A 465 -36.10 -23.93 1.73
N LEU A 466 -35.56 -22.72 1.64
CA LEU A 466 -34.22 -22.41 2.16
C LEU A 466 -34.12 -22.63 3.69
N ALA A 467 -35.19 -22.32 4.44
CA ALA A 467 -35.26 -22.58 5.89
C ALA A 467 -35.14 -24.07 6.27
N LEU A 468 -35.30 -25.01 5.33
CA LEU A 468 -35.05 -26.43 5.59
C LEU A 468 -33.60 -26.67 5.99
N ASN A 469 -32.65 -25.88 5.45
CA ASN A 469 -31.21 -26.04 5.68
C ASN A 469 -30.72 -27.47 5.39
N ASP A 470 -31.33 -28.14 4.41
CA ASP A 470 -30.98 -29.49 3.97
C ASP A 470 -31.10 -29.56 2.45
N MET A 471 -29.95 -29.65 1.78
CA MET A 471 -29.85 -29.56 0.32
C MET A 471 -30.71 -30.61 -0.39
N ALA A 472 -30.73 -31.85 0.12
CA ALA A 472 -31.46 -32.94 -0.51
C ALA A 472 -32.97 -32.71 -0.41
N ALA A 473 -33.47 -32.28 0.77
CA ALA A 473 -34.87 -31.93 0.94
C ALA A 473 -35.28 -30.72 0.08
N ILE A 474 -34.44 -29.69 0.02
CA ILE A 474 -34.68 -28.49 -0.78
C ILE A 474 -34.88 -28.88 -2.24
N GLN A 475 -33.95 -29.64 -2.82
CA GLN A 475 -34.01 -30.07 -4.21
C GLN A 475 -35.18 -31.03 -4.48
N ALA A 476 -35.44 -31.98 -3.57
CA ALA A 476 -36.54 -32.93 -3.71
C ALA A 476 -37.91 -32.24 -3.73
N LEU A 477 -38.11 -31.23 -2.87
CA LEU A 477 -39.32 -30.42 -2.82
C LEU A 477 -39.41 -29.43 -3.98
N ALA A 478 -38.31 -28.78 -4.34
CA ALA A 478 -38.26 -27.82 -5.45
C ALA A 478 -38.64 -28.46 -6.80
N ALA A 479 -38.20 -29.69 -7.04
CA ALA A 479 -38.49 -30.46 -8.25
C ALA A 479 -39.98 -30.84 -8.42
N LEU A 480 -40.83 -30.62 -7.42
CA LEU A 480 -42.27 -30.89 -7.51
C LEU A 480 -42.99 -29.83 -8.37
N PRO A 481 -44.10 -30.20 -9.04
CA PRO A 481 -45.01 -29.23 -9.64
C PRO A 481 -45.48 -28.17 -8.64
N ALA A 482 -45.58 -26.91 -9.07
CA ALA A 482 -45.86 -25.77 -8.18
C ALA A 482 -47.10 -25.95 -7.29
N SER A 483 -48.15 -26.62 -7.77
CA SER A 483 -49.36 -26.86 -6.96
C SER A 483 -49.16 -27.91 -5.86
N GLN A 484 -48.25 -28.87 -6.04
CA GLN A 484 -47.92 -29.89 -5.05
C GLN A 484 -46.90 -29.33 -4.05
N ARG A 485 -45.89 -28.62 -4.57
CA ARG A 485 -44.87 -27.95 -3.75
C ARG A 485 -45.50 -26.98 -2.77
N ARG A 486 -46.39 -26.08 -3.20
CA ARG A 486 -47.15 -25.17 -2.31
C ARG A 486 -47.97 -25.89 -1.26
N ALA A 487 -48.54 -27.05 -1.59
CA ALA A 487 -49.31 -27.84 -0.63
C ALA A 487 -48.41 -28.40 0.48
N LEU A 488 -47.24 -28.90 0.11
CA LEU A 488 -46.26 -29.43 1.08
C LEU A 488 -45.57 -28.31 1.86
N THR A 489 -45.13 -27.22 1.20
CA THR A 489 -44.49 -26.10 1.89
C THR A 489 -45.44 -25.38 2.84
N ALA A 490 -46.76 -25.55 2.73
CA ALA A 490 -47.73 -25.08 3.71
C ALA A 490 -47.66 -25.82 5.06
N LEU A 491 -47.07 -27.02 5.12
CA LEU A 491 -46.91 -27.81 6.34
C LEU A 491 -45.96 -27.13 7.35
N PRO A 492 -46.04 -27.49 8.64
CA PRO A 492 -45.05 -27.04 9.63
C PRO A 492 -43.63 -27.50 9.26
N MET A 493 -42.62 -26.72 9.66
CA MET A 493 -41.22 -26.93 9.22
C MET A 493 -40.64 -28.30 9.62
N ALA A 494 -40.97 -28.79 10.81
CA ALA A 494 -40.48 -30.08 11.30
C ALA A 494 -40.95 -31.27 10.44
N PRO A 495 -42.27 -31.47 10.19
CA PRO A 495 -42.74 -32.51 9.28
C PRO A 495 -42.30 -32.28 7.85
N LEU A 496 -42.24 -31.03 7.35
CA LEU A 496 -41.75 -30.75 5.99
C LEU A 496 -40.30 -31.22 5.79
N ARG A 497 -39.41 -30.92 6.74
CA ARG A 497 -38.02 -31.40 6.71
C ARG A 497 -37.95 -32.93 6.78
N ALA A 498 -38.74 -33.55 7.66
CA ALA A 498 -38.77 -35.00 7.76
C ALA A 498 -39.24 -35.66 6.45
N LEU A 499 -40.27 -35.10 5.80
CA LEU A 499 -40.75 -35.57 4.49
C LEU A 499 -39.65 -35.47 3.43
N GLY A 500 -39.04 -34.30 3.27
CA GLY A 500 -38.01 -34.08 2.25
C GLY A 500 -36.76 -34.96 2.42
N ASN A 501 -36.45 -35.35 3.65
CA ASN A 501 -35.31 -36.22 3.96
C ASN A 501 -35.61 -37.71 3.83
N THR A 502 -36.89 -38.09 3.89
CA THR A 502 -37.31 -39.50 3.94
C THR A 502 -37.76 -39.99 2.57
N PHE A 503 -38.44 -39.13 1.81
CA PHE A 503 -39.14 -39.53 0.59
C PHE A 503 -38.52 -38.93 -0.65
N THR A 504 -38.58 -39.69 -1.74
CA THR A 504 -38.21 -39.21 -3.08
C THR A 504 -39.23 -38.21 -3.61
N THR A 505 -38.87 -37.41 -4.63
CA THR A 505 -39.79 -36.47 -5.29
C THR A 505 -41.07 -37.15 -5.79
N ALA A 506 -40.97 -38.39 -6.30
CA ALA A 506 -42.14 -39.16 -6.75
C ALA A 506 -43.07 -39.52 -5.58
N GLU A 507 -42.51 -39.98 -4.47
CA GLU A 507 -43.29 -40.32 -3.27
C GLU A 507 -43.93 -39.06 -2.64
N LEU A 508 -43.22 -37.93 -2.61
CA LEU A 508 -43.80 -36.66 -2.17
C LEU A 508 -44.98 -36.22 -3.03
N ALA A 509 -44.91 -36.43 -4.36
CA ALA A 509 -46.02 -36.18 -5.27
C ALA A 509 -47.21 -37.12 -4.99
N ASP A 510 -46.94 -38.41 -4.76
CA ASP A 510 -47.95 -39.40 -4.41
C ASP A 510 -48.66 -39.07 -3.10
N LEU A 511 -47.93 -38.56 -2.09
CA LEU A 511 -48.51 -38.13 -0.81
C LEU A 511 -49.56 -37.03 -1.01
N VAL A 512 -49.26 -36.04 -1.85
CA VAL A 512 -50.20 -34.95 -2.16
C VAL A 512 -51.40 -35.48 -2.95
N ALA A 513 -51.17 -36.37 -3.94
CA ALA A 513 -52.24 -36.98 -4.70
C ALA A 513 -53.19 -37.80 -3.80
N LEU A 514 -52.63 -38.58 -2.89
CA LEU A 514 -53.36 -39.41 -1.94
C LEU A 514 -54.22 -38.56 -0.99
N SER A 515 -53.70 -37.44 -0.48
CA SER A 515 -54.49 -36.53 0.38
C SER A 515 -55.75 -35.99 -0.34
N ARG A 516 -55.63 -35.72 -1.64
CA ARG A 516 -56.75 -35.21 -2.46
C ARG A 516 -57.75 -36.31 -2.80
N GLU A 517 -57.27 -37.53 -3.05
CA GLU A 517 -58.13 -38.67 -3.36
C GLU A 517 -58.95 -39.10 -2.15
N GLN A 518 -58.35 -39.07 -0.95
CA GLN A 518 -59.03 -39.47 0.29
C GLN A 518 -59.79 -38.35 0.99
N ASP A 519 -59.72 -37.11 0.49
CA ASP A 519 -60.27 -35.90 1.13
C ASP A 519 -59.77 -35.74 2.58
N GLU A 520 -58.50 -36.08 2.82
CA GLU A 520 -57.85 -36.05 4.13
C GLU A 520 -56.90 -34.84 4.25
N SER A 521 -56.76 -34.31 5.47
CA SER A 521 -55.80 -33.24 5.74
C SER A 521 -54.39 -33.72 5.40
N LEU A 522 -53.70 -33.03 4.50
CA LEU A 522 -52.31 -33.35 4.14
C LEU A 522 -51.39 -33.39 5.36
N SER A 523 -51.66 -32.58 6.39
CA SER A 523 -50.89 -32.58 7.63
C SER A 523 -51.08 -33.83 8.48
N GLU A 524 -52.31 -34.36 8.54
CA GLU A 524 -52.62 -35.60 9.27
C GLU A 524 -52.07 -36.81 8.53
N LEU A 525 -52.27 -36.85 7.21
CA LEU A 525 -51.73 -37.89 6.35
C LEU A 525 -50.19 -37.92 6.38
N ALA A 526 -49.54 -36.77 6.27
CA ALA A 526 -48.08 -36.68 6.35
C ALA A 526 -47.54 -37.21 7.69
N ALA A 527 -48.19 -36.88 8.81
CA ALA A 527 -47.80 -37.39 10.11
C ALA A 527 -47.97 -38.92 10.21
N ALA A 528 -49.10 -39.45 9.73
CA ALA A 528 -49.38 -40.89 9.75
C ALA A 528 -48.39 -41.69 8.87
N VAL A 529 -48.06 -41.18 7.68
CA VAL A 529 -47.08 -41.79 6.79
C VAL A 529 -45.69 -41.76 7.41
N LEU A 530 -45.25 -40.63 7.95
CA LEU A 530 -43.96 -40.51 8.65
C LEU A 530 -43.85 -41.44 9.86
N GLU A 531 -44.92 -41.58 10.65
CA GLU A 531 -44.94 -42.47 11.82
C GLU A 531 -44.89 -43.95 11.43
N SER A 532 -45.50 -44.32 10.31
CA SER A 532 -45.49 -45.71 9.81
C SER A 532 -44.13 -46.17 9.26
N GLY A 533 -43.31 -45.22 8.78
CA GLY A 533 -42.05 -45.53 8.07
C GLY A 533 -42.24 -46.19 6.70
N LEU A 534 -43.47 -46.23 6.18
CA LEU A 534 -43.81 -46.75 4.85
C LEU A 534 -43.80 -45.64 3.81
N SER A 535 -43.64 -46.01 2.53
CA SER A 535 -43.90 -45.05 1.44
C SER A 535 -45.40 -44.70 1.37
N PRO A 536 -45.78 -43.54 0.81
CA PRO A 536 -47.19 -43.16 0.68
C PRO A 536 -48.05 -44.21 -0.04
N ALA A 537 -47.51 -44.86 -1.07
CA ALA A 537 -48.19 -45.94 -1.79
C ALA A 537 -48.37 -47.21 -0.95
N GLN A 538 -47.37 -47.57 -0.14
CA GLN A 538 -47.46 -48.72 0.77
C GLN A 538 -48.48 -48.47 1.89
N TRP A 539 -48.45 -47.27 2.47
CA TRP A 539 -49.42 -46.85 3.49
C TRP A 539 -50.85 -46.85 2.95
N ALA A 540 -51.06 -46.40 1.71
CA ALA A 540 -52.36 -46.46 1.04
C ALA A 540 -52.87 -47.90 0.91
N ALA A 541 -52.02 -48.82 0.45
CA ALA A 541 -52.37 -50.23 0.29
C ALA A 541 -52.71 -50.91 1.64
N GLU A 542 -51.97 -50.61 2.71
CA GLU A 542 -52.24 -51.16 4.04
C GLU A 542 -53.52 -50.58 4.67
N SER A 543 -53.74 -49.27 4.54
CA SER A 543 -54.93 -48.61 5.08
C SER A 543 -56.22 -49.09 4.40
N GLU A 544 -56.19 -49.35 3.09
CA GLU A 544 -57.32 -49.92 2.36
C GLU A 544 -57.58 -51.38 2.77
N ALA A 545 -56.53 -52.20 2.93
CA ALA A 545 -56.67 -53.57 3.45
C ALA A 545 -57.29 -53.58 4.86
N ALA A 546 -56.91 -52.64 5.72
CA ALA A 546 -57.49 -52.50 7.06
C ALA A 546 -58.98 -52.09 7.04
N ARG A 547 -59.40 -51.23 6.09
CA ARG A 547 -60.81 -50.83 5.92
C ARG A 547 -61.69 -52.00 5.43
N VAL A 548 -61.18 -52.85 4.53
CA VAL A 548 -61.94 -54.02 4.03
C VAL A 548 -62.21 -55.02 5.16
N VAL A 549 -61.23 -55.26 6.04
CA VAL A 549 -61.36 -56.20 7.17
C VAL A 549 -62.34 -55.71 8.25
N SER A 550 -62.60 -54.41 8.33
CA SER A 550 -63.50 -53.81 9.34
C SER A 550 -64.96 -53.64 8.88
N THR A 551 -65.33 -54.10 7.68
CA THR A 551 -66.75 -54.23 7.29
C THR A 551 -67.36 -55.53 7.85
N PRO A 552 -68.38 -55.46 8.74
CA PRO A 552 -68.99 -56.67 9.29
C PRO A 552 -69.75 -57.44 8.20
N PRO A 553 -69.68 -58.79 8.18
CA PRO A 553 -70.37 -59.57 7.17
C PRO A 553 -71.90 -59.37 7.27
N PRO A 554 -72.61 -59.24 6.13
CA PRO A 554 -74.06 -59.09 6.14
C PRO A 554 -74.71 -60.42 6.55
N GLY A 555 -75.24 -60.44 7.78
CA GLY A 555 -76.17 -61.45 8.25
C GLY A 555 -75.57 -62.46 9.22
N THR A 556 -75.69 -62.18 10.51
CA THR A 556 -75.96 -63.25 11.49
C THR A 556 -76.88 -62.70 12.57
N ILE A 557 -78.12 -63.17 12.54
CA ILE A 557 -79.19 -62.89 13.50
C ILE A 557 -78.97 -63.78 14.73
N ASP A 558 -79.21 -63.18 15.90
CA ASP A 558 -79.52 -63.74 17.23
C ASP A 558 -78.62 -64.80 17.88
N ALA A 559 -78.05 -64.42 19.02
CA ALA A 559 -78.05 -65.26 20.22
C ALA A 559 -78.17 -64.39 21.49
N VAL A 560 -79.06 -64.85 22.35
CA VAL A 560 -79.71 -64.18 23.47
C VAL A 560 -78.99 -64.46 24.81
N SER A 561 -78.91 -63.42 25.67
CA SER A 561 -78.86 -63.41 27.16
C SER A 561 -77.55 -63.73 27.93
N PRO A 562 -77.42 -63.38 29.25
CA PRO A 562 -78.01 -62.29 30.08
C PRO A 562 -76.93 -61.68 31.07
N PRO A 563 -77.27 -61.16 32.28
CA PRO A 563 -77.79 -59.84 32.59
C PRO A 563 -76.81 -58.93 33.39
N VAL A 564 -77.24 -57.68 33.50
CA VAL A 564 -76.66 -56.52 34.20
C VAL A 564 -76.34 -56.74 35.69
N GLY A 565 -75.21 -56.18 36.13
CA GLY A 565 -74.87 -55.83 37.53
C GLY A 565 -73.92 -54.61 37.56
N PRO A 566 -73.98 -53.74 38.58
CA PRO A 566 -74.09 -52.30 38.35
C PRO A 566 -72.79 -51.49 38.40
N ALA A 567 -72.90 -50.29 37.84
CA ALA A 567 -71.92 -49.22 37.79
C ALA A 567 -71.38 -48.78 39.16
N THR A 568 -70.08 -48.45 39.17
CA THR A 568 -69.54 -47.37 40.01
C THR A 568 -68.76 -46.41 39.12
N ASP A 569 -69.34 -45.23 39.03
CA ASP A 569 -68.79 -43.94 38.64
C ASP A 569 -67.65 -43.50 39.58
N LEU A 570 -66.85 -42.53 39.13
CA LEU A 570 -65.85 -41.67 39.81
C LEU A 570 -64.52 -41.63 39.00
N SER A 571 -64.34 -40.72 38.04
CA SER A 571 -64.11 -39.28 38.19
C SER A 571 -62.65 -38.91 38.58
N TRP A 572 -61.95 -38.30 37.62
CA TRP A 572 -60.96 -37.21 37.75
C TRP A 572 -59.79 -37.32 38.75
N ARG A 573 -58.55 -37.31 38.21
CA ARG A 573 -57.44 -36.36 38.49
C ARG A 573 -56.11 -37.01 38.04
N GLN A 574 -55.35 -36.44 37.10
CA GLN A 574 -54.53 -35.21 37.17
C GLN A 574 -53.04 -35.60 37.19
N ASN A 575 -52.34 -35.16 36.15
CA ASN A 575 -50.94 -34.76 36.09
C ASN A 575 -50.10 -34.91 37.37
N SER A 576 -48.98 -35.64 37.22
CA SER A 576 -47.70 -35.27 37.82
C SER A 576 -46.60 -36.05 37.06
N VAL A 577 -45.88 -35.45 36.12
CA VAL A 577 -44.76 -34.52 36.31
C VAL A 577 -43.46 -35.25 36.68
N ILE A 578 -42.55 -35.29 35.69
CA ILE A 578 -41.16 -34.82 35.79
C ILE A 578 -40.45 -35.20 37.10
N VAL A 579 -39.58 -36.21 37.07
CA VAL A 579 -38.22 -36.19 37.65
C VAL A 579 -37.48 -37.44 37.11
N ALA A 580 -36.61 -37.30 36.09
CA ALA A 580 -35.46 -38.19 35.87
C ALA A 580 -34.61 -37.84 34.62
N SER A 581 -34.33 -36.56 34.32
CA SER A 581 -33.37 -36.23 33.22
C SER A 581 -32.39 -35.09 33.54
N THR A 582 -32.39 -34.53 34.75
CA THR A 582 -31.57 -33.37 35.12
C THR A 582 -30.20 -33.68 35.71
N LEU A 583 -29.73 -34.93 35.68
CA LEU A 583 -28.41 -35.31 36.24
C LEU A 583 -27.33 -35.69 35.20
N LEU A 584 -27.61 -35.64 33.89
CA LEU A 584 -26.60 -35.98 32.87
C LEU A 584 -26.05 -34.79 32.06
N MET A 585 -26.64 -33.58 32.14
CA MET A 585 -26.15 -32.40 31.41
C MET A 585 -25.15 -31.53 32.21
N GLY A 586 -24.98 -31.75 33.52
CA GLY A 586 -24.08 -30.95 34.36
C GLY A 586 -22.58 -31.25 34.18
N PHE A 587 -22.21 -32.37 33.56
CA PHE A 587 -20.81 -32.81 33.46
C PHE A 587 -20.15 -32.47 32.11
N LEU A 588 -20.94 -32.14 31.07
CA LEU A 588 -20.40 -31.78 29.74
C LEU A 588 -20.18 -30.26 29.57
N ALA A 589 -20.77 -29.42 30.42
CA ALA A 589 -20.57 -27.96 30.40
C ALA A 589 -19.26 -27.50 31.05
N LEU A 590 -18.53 -28.36 31.78
CA LEU A 590 -17.26 -28.02 32.44
C LEU A 590 -16.00 -28.30 31.59
N CYS A 591 -16.13 -29.00 30.45
CA CYS A 591 -15.00 -29.24 29.54
C CYS A 591 -14.87 -28.20 28.41
N ALA A 592 -15.90 -27.38 28.15
CA ALA A 592 -15.87 -26.35 27.10
C ALA A 592 -15.28 -25.00 27.55
N PHE A 593 -15.16 -24.74 28.86
CA PHE A 593 -14.64 -23.46 29.38
C PHE A 593 -13.11 -23.40 29.49
N GLY A 594 -12.41 -24.54 29.29
CA GLY A 594 -10.94 -24.62 29.35
C GLY A 594 -10.21 -24.17 28.08
N ILE A 595 -10.91 -24.05 26.95
CA ILE A 595 -10.29 -23.74 25.64
C ILE A 595 -10.25 -22.22 25.38
N VAL A 596 -11.08 -21.42 26.05
CA VAL A 596 -11.16 -19.96 25.82
C VAL A 596 -10.06 -19.17 26.56
N VAL A 597 -9.39 -19.74 27.56
CA VAL A 597 -8.36 -19.02 28.35
C VAL A 597 -6.96 -19.06 27.70
N VAL A 598 -6.69 -20.00 26.80
CA VAL A 598 -5.37 -20.11 26.14
C VAL A 598 -5.20 -19.11 24.99
N ASP A 599 -6.29 -18.68 24.35
CA ASP A 599 -6.21 -17.81 23.16
C ASP A 599 -6.10 -16.30 23.51
N VAL A 600 -6.57 -15.91 24.70
CA VAL A 600 -6.45 -14.53 25.21
C VAL A 600 -5.03 -14.21 25.68
N VAL A 601 -4.24 -15.21 26.08
CA VAL A 601 -2.82 -15.02 26.46
C VAL A 601 -1.91 -14.87 25.23
N LYS A 602 -2.27 -15.47 24.08
CA LYS A 602 -1.49 -15.34 22.84
C LYS A 602 -1.65 -13.97 22.15
N ARG A 603 -2.77 -13.27 22.35
CA ARG A 603 -3.02 -11.92 21.80
C ARG A 603 -2.36 -10.77 22.57
N ARG A 604 -1.63 -11.03 23.66
CA ARG A 604 -0.92 -9.99 24.43
C ARG A 604 0.59 -9.93 24.22
N GLN A 605 1.15 -10.76 23.34
CA GLN A 605 2.58 -10.74 22.95
C GLN A 605 2.84 -10.34 21.49
N ARG A 606 1.82 -9.79 20.80
CA ARG A 606 1.96 -9.14 19.50
C ARG A 606 1.37 -7.73 19.53
N LYS A 607 1.82 -6.93 20.50
CA LYS A 607 1.79 -5.47 20.45
C LYS A 607 3.17 -4.96 20.83
#